data_AF-A0A2E9QN43-F1
#
_entry.id   AF-A0A2E9QN43-F1
#
_cell.length_a   1.000
_cell.length_b   1.000
_cell.length_c   1.000
_cell.angle_alpha   90.00
_cell.angle_beta   90.00
_cell.angle_gamma   90.00
#
_symmetry.space_group_name_H-M   'P 1'
#
loop_
_entity.id
_entity.type
_entity.pdbx_description
1 polymer ?
#
loop_
_entity_poly.entity_id
_entity_poly.type
_entity_poly.pdbx_seq_one_letter_code
_entity_poly.pdbx_strand_id
1 'polypeptide(L)'
;MGIFDRFFSKEAREEGFVKKHVKRILSKYSQKELREESMYALAERGKKGSAEAIYGLLQRFTYNHPEAIVDENEKHKVLVLLNHLGAEACSEPLRRYLRDQKQAEVAMALIALEQLEGDDATRKEIIVLLEEGDPGDAWSAERKLQIINHLDNFNESDVVDALIPYLTDLNDDVIFRTIDLLEKVGEDEQIREAIFDVAKDPDTSTRIIARILDLVREKKWYIGDHREAIEANMPEGYFFDKRNNIKKR
;
A
#
# COMPACT_ATOMS: atom_id res chain seq x y z
N MET A 1 -9.28 -34.33 30.00
CA MET A 1 -8.56 -33.91 28.77
C MET A 1 -7.35 -33.11 29.22
N GLY A 2 -6.15 -33.66 29.03
CA GLY A 2 -4.94 -33.22 29.72
C GLY A 2 -4.09 -32.24 28.91
N ILE A 3 -3.20 -31.53 29.60
CA ILE A 3 -2.22 -30.58 29.04
C ILE A 3 -1.40 -31.19 27.88
N PHE A 4 -1.16 -32.51 27.91
CA PHE A 4 -0.45 -33.23 26.85
C PHE A 4 -1.20 -33.28 25.50
N ASP A 5 -2.54 -33.33 25.47
CA ASP A 5 -3.31 -33.31 24.21
C ASP A 5 -3.15 -31.96 23.49
N ARG A 6 -3.01 -30.87 24.26
CA ARG A 6 -2.85 -29.51 23.72
C ARG A 6 -1.50 -29.29 23.04
N PHE A 7 -0.46 -30.02 23.43
CA PHE A 7 0.88 -29.93 22.82
C PHE A 7 1.07 -30.87 21.62
N PHE A 8 0.27 -31.93 21.50
CA PHE A 8 0.36 -32.89 20.40
C PHE A 8 -0.75 -32.74 19.35
N SER A 9 -1.60 -31.72 19.46
CA SER A 9 -2.65 -31.45 18.48
C SER A 9 -2.06 -31.14 17.10
N LYS A 10 -2.88 -31.36 16.06
CA LYS A 10 -2.48 -31.10 14.67
C LYS A 10 -2.13 -29.62 14.48
N GLU A 11 -2.86 -28.73 15.16
CA GLU A 11 -2.69 -27.28 15.14
C GLU A 11 -1.37 -26.87 15.81
N ALA A 12 -1.05 -27.40 16.99
CA ALA A 12 0.21 -27.10 17.68
C ALA A 12 1.44 -27.54 16.87
N ARG A 13 1.33 -28.67 16.17
CA ARG A 13 2.38 -29.14 15.24
C ARG A 13 2.52 -28.22 14.03
N GLU A 14 1.41 -27.72 13.49
CA GLU A 14 1.42 -26.77 12.38
C GLU A 14 2.06 -25.44 12.80
N GLU A 15 1.64 -24.88 13.94
CA GLU A 15 2.21 -23.65 14.48
C GLU A 15 3.71 -23.79 14.72
N GLY A 16 4.14 -24.90 15.34
CA GLY A 16 5.55 -25.18 15.58
C GLY A 16 6.37 -25.30 14.29
N PHE A 17 5.80 -25.93 13.25
CA PHE A 17 6.40 -26.03 11.92
C PHE A 17 6.56 -24.65 11.28
N VAL A 18 5.47 -23.88 11.19
CA VAL A 18 5.46 -22.55 10.59
C VAL A 18 6.44 -21.64 11.32
N LYS A 19 6.37 -21.56 12.65
CA LYS A 19 7.25 -20.74 13.48
C LYS A 19 8.73 -21.06 13.27
N LYS A 20 9.09 -22.35 13.18
CA LYS A 20 10.46 -22.79 12.92
C LYS A 20 10.97 -22.27 11.57
N HIS A 21 10.17 -22.44 10.51
CA HIS A 21 10.59 -22.09 9.15
C HIS A 21 10.55 -20.57 8.92
N VAL A 22 9.56 -19.86 9.45
CA VAL A 22 9.50 -18.39 9.48
C VAL A 22 10.74 -17.80 10.17
N LYS A 23 11.08 -18.30 11.36
CA LYS A 23 12.29 -17.86 12.07
C LYS A 23 13.55 -18.02 11.21
N ARG A 24 13.61 -19.05 10.38
CA ARG A 24 14.77 -19.31 9.52
C ARG A 24 14.82 -18.36 8.32
N ILE A 25 13.72 -18.17 7.60
CA ILE A 25 13.69 -17.27 6.42
C ILE A 25 13.94 -15.80 6.79
N LEU A 26 13.65 -15.39 8.02
CA LEU A 26 13.91 -14.03 8.54
C LEU A 26 15.30 -13.90 9.21
N SER A 27 16.10 -14.96 9.23
CA SER A 27 17.38 -14.97 9.93
C SER A 27 18.54 -14.60 9.01
N LYS A 28 19.15 -13.43 9.27
CA LYS A 28 20.39 -13.00 8.60
C LYS A 28 21.58 -13.95 8.75
N TYR A 29 21.57 -14.77 9.80
CA TYR A 29 22.65 -15.71 10.12
C TYR A 29 22.43 -17.11 9.53
N SER A 30 21.24 -17.39 9.00
CA SER A 30 20.98 -18.67 8.34
C SER A 30 21.65 -18.67 6.97
N GLN A 31 22.32 -19.76 6.61
CA GLN A 31 22.87 -19.93 5.26
C GLN A 31 21.75 -19.83 4.22
N LYS A 32 22.06 -19.31 3.04
CA LYS A 32 21.11 -19.10 1.94
C LYS A 32 20.32 -20.38 1.64
N GLU A 33 21.01 -21.51 1.53
CA GLU A 33 20.44 -22.82 1.21
C GLU A 33 19.41 -23.24 2.25
N LEU A 34 19.65 -22.97 3.53
CA LEU A 34 18.73 -23.31 4.61
C LEU A 34 17.49 -22.39 4.64
N ARG A 35 17.65 -21.12 4.25
CA ARG A 35 16.51 -20.21 4.06
C ARG A 35 15.66 -20.69 2.89
N GLU A 36 16.27 -21.02 1.76
CA GLU A 36 15.58 -21.55 0.60
C GLU A 36 14.85 -22.87 0.91
N GLU A 37 15.51 -23.82 1.58
CA GLU A 37 14.87 -25.06 2.04
C GLU A 37 13.62 -24.78 2.88
N SER A 38 13.65 -23.73 3.70
CA SER A 38 12.50 -23.34 4.52
C SER A 38 11.38 -22.69 3.71
N MET A 39 11.70 -21.92 2.68
CA MET A 39 10.70 -21.41 1.73
C MET A 39 10.00 -22.55 1.00
N TYR A 40 10.76 -23.52 0.48
CA TYR A 40 10.19 -24.72 -0.15
C TYR A 40 9.36 -25.55 0.83
N ALA A 41 9.82 -25.74 2.07
CA ALA A 41 9.07 -26.48 3.07
C ALA A 41 7.71 -25.84 3.40
N LEU A 42 7.67 -24.50 3.51
CA LEU A 42 6.43 -23.75 3.69
C LEU A 42 5.51 -23.88 2.47
N ALA A 43 6.05 -23.72 1.25
CA ALA A 43 5.28 -23.89 0.02
C ALA A 43 4.70 -25.31 -0.14
N GLU A 44 5.49 -26.35 0.14
CA GLU A 44 5.03 -27.75 0.11
C GLU A 44 3.92 -28.04 1.13
N ARG A 45 3.94 -27.34 2.27
CA ARG A 45 2.87 -27.40 3.27
C ARG A 45 1.62 -26.64 2.79
N GLY A 46 1.82 -25.48 2.15
CA GLY A 46 0.77 -24.71 1.49
C GLY A 46 0.04 -25.49 0.41
N LYS A 47 0.78 -26.21 -0.44
CA LYS A 47 0.25 -27.12 -1.47
C LYS A 47 -0.66 -28.23 -0.91
N LYS A 48 -0.50 -28.56 0.37
CA LYS A 48 -1.33 -29.54 1.09
C LYS A 48 -2.52 -28.89 1.82
N GLY A 49 -2.81 -27.62 1.53
CA GLY A 49 -3.94 -26.86 2.07
C GLY A 49 -3.64 -26.07 3.35
N SER A 50 -2.37 -25.80 3.69
CA SER A 50 -2.03 -24.98 4.87
C SER A 50 -1.93 -23.50 4.53
N ALA A 51 -3.00 -22.75 4.81
CA ALA A 51 -3.02 -21.29 4.72
C ALA A 51 -1.97 -20.63 5.62
N GLU A 52 -1.76 -21.15 6.85
CA GLU A 52 -0.75 -20.62 7.79
C GLU A 52 0.69 -20.78 7.26
N ALA A 53 0.97 -21.86 6.50
CA ALA A 53 2.28 -22.01 5.89
C ALA A 53 2.52 -21.02 4.75
N ILE A 54 1.48 -20.71 3.96
CA ILE A 54 1.53 -19.67 2.94
C ILE A 54 1.70 -18.30 3.60
N TYR A 55 0.92 -18.00 4.64
CA TYR A 55 1.08 -16.77 5.43
C TYR A 55 2.48 -16.64 6.02
N GLY A 56 3.04 -17.75 6.54
CA GLY A 56 4.41 -17.82 7.00
C GLY A 56 5.44 -17.56 5.90
N LEU A 57 5.20 -18.05 4.68
CA LEU A 57 6.07 -17.78 3.53
C LEU A 57 6.08 -16.29 3.17
N LEU A 58 4.90 -15.64 3.18
CA LEU A 58 4.73 -14.21 2.91
C LEU A 58 5.52 -13.32 3.90
N GLN A 59 5.78 -13.80 5.12
CA GLN A 59 6.61 -13.07 6.08
C GLN A 59 8.01 -12.75 5.52
N ARG A 60 8.52 -13.47 4.51
CA ARG A 60 9.80 -13.10 3.88
C ARG A 60 9.79 -11.68 3.31
N PHE A 61 8.65 -11.16 2.85
CA PHE A 61 8.56 -9.81 2.29
C PHE A 61 8.88 -8.71 3.32
N THR A 62 8.67 -8.98 4.60
CA THR A 62 8.93 -8.07 5.73
C THR A 62 10.41 -7.88 6.06
N TYR A 63 11.25 -8.80 5.60
CA TYR A 63 12.67 -8.78 5.94
C TYR A 63 13.47 -8.13 4.83
N ASN A 64 14.39 -7.24 5.22
CA ASN A 64 15.32 -6.58 4.33
C ASN A 64 16.73 -7.11 4.61
N HIS A 65 17.24 -7.95 3.72
CA HIS A 65 18.60 -8.49 3.83
C HIS A 65 19.65 -7.40 3.56
N PRO A 66 20.78 -7.33 4.32
CA PRO A 66 21.81 -6.30 4.11
C PRO A 66 22.41 -6.28 2.70
N GLU A 67 22.47 -7.45 2.06
CA GLU A 67 22.82 -7.59 0.65
C GLU A 67 21.55 -7.52 -0.21
N ALA A 68 21.33 -6.39 -0.88
CA ALA A 68 20.12 -6.11 -1.66
C ALA A 68 19.83 -7.17 -2.73
N ILE A 69 20.86 -7.62 -3.46
CA ILE A 69 20.73 -8.66 -4.49
C ILE A 69 20.21 -9.98 -3.89
N VAL A 70 20.66 -10.32 -2.67
CA VAL A 70 20.19 -11.54 -1.98
C VAL A 70 18.74 -11.37 -1.55
N ASP A 71 18.37 -10.18 -1.05
CA ASP A 71 17.00 -9.87 -0.65
C ASP A 71 16.03 -10.00 -1.82
N GLU A 72 16.36 -9.36 -2.94
CA GLU A 72 15.56 -9.36 -4.16
C GLU A 72 15.36 -10.76 -4.71
N ASN A 73 16.44 -11.55 -4.80
CA ASN A 73 16.38 -12.94 -5.27
C ASN A 73 15.48 -13.81 -4.38
N GLU A 74 15.52 -13.62 -3.07
CA GLU A 74 14.69 -14.38 -2.12
C GLU A 74 13.22 -13.96 -2.19
N LYS A 75 12.93 -12.67 -2.26
CA LYS A 75 11.55 -12.17 -2.45
C LYS A 75 10.99 -12.62 -3.80
N HIS A 76 11.78 -12.58 -4.87
CA HIS A 76 11.40 -13.11 -6.17
C HIS A 76 11.13 -14.63 -6.13
N LYS A 77 11.95 -15.39 -5.38
CA LYS A 77 11.70 -16.83 -5.18
C LYS A 77 10.36 -17.10 -4.49
N VAL A 78 9.98 -16.27 -3.51
CA VAL A 78 8.65 -16.36 -2.89
C VAL A 78 7.55 -16.14 -3.92
N LEU A 79 7.67 -15.13 -4.79
CA LEU A 79 6.69 -14.89 -5.87
C LEU A 79 6.55 -16.12 -6.79
N VAL A 80 7.67 -16.71 -7.22
CA VAL A 80 7.68 -17.93 -8.05
C VAL A 80 6.95 -19.09 -7.35
N LEU A 81 7.16 -19.27 -6.04
CA LEU A 81 6.49 -20.31 -5.26
C LEU A 81 4.98 -20.06 -5.15
N LEU A 82 4.56 -18.82 -4.91
CA LEU A 82 3.13 -18.45 -4.85
C LEU A 82 2.44 -18.71 -6.19
N ASN A 83 3.08 -18.34 -7.31
CA ASN A 83 2.57 -18.62 -8.65
C ASN A 83 2.43 -20.13 -8.91
N HIS A 84 3.35 -20.95 -8.42
CA HIS A 84 3.24 -22.40 -8.53
C HIS A 84 2.10 -22.99 -7.68
N LEU A 85 1.78 -22.37 -6.54
CA LEU A 85 0.65 -22.76 -5.69
C LEU A 85 -0.70 -22.36 -6.32
N GLY A 86 -0.74 -21.23 -7.03
CA GLY A 86 -1.92 -20.73 -7.72
C GLY A 86 -2.87 -19.95 -6.81
N ALA A 87 -3.78 -19.20 -7.43
CA ALA A 87 -4.67 -18.27 -6.74
C ALA A 87 -5.51 -18.95 -5.66
N GLU A 88 -6.10 -20.12 -5.96
CA GLU A 88 -6.97 -20.86 -5.03
C GLU A 88 -6.35 -21.08 -3.64
N ALA A 89 -5.04 -21.35 -3.57
CA ALA A 89 -4.34 -21.54 -2.31
C ALA A 89 -3.88 -20.22 -1.67
N CYS A 90 -3.57 -19.21 -2.48
CA CYS A 90 -2.87 -18.00 -2.05
C CYS A 90 -3.79 -16.80 -1.78
N SER A 91 -5.01 -16.76 -2.33
CA SER A 91 -5.93 -15.62 -2.27
C SER A 91 -6.24 -15.15 -0.85
N GLU A 92 -6.62 -16.06 0.06
CA GLU A 92 -6.94 -15.70 1.44
C GLU A 92 -5.68 -15.31 2.25
N PRO A 93 -4.57 -16.08 2.22
CA PRO A 93 -3.36 -15.71 2.94
C PRO A 93 -2.78 -14.35 2.50
N LEU A 94 -2.86 -14.02 1.21
CA LEU A 94 -2.42 -12.72 0.68
C LEU A 94 -3.26 -11.57 1.22
N ARG A 95 -4.59 -11.67 1.14
CA ARG A 95 -5.49 -10.64 1.69
C ARG A 95 -5.31 -10.47 3.19
N ARG A 96 -5.17 -11.58 3.93
CA ARG A 96 -4.87 -11.54 5.36
C ARG A 96 -3.53 -10.85 5.64
N TYR A 97 -2.49 -11.13 4.85
CA TYR A 97 -1.19 -10.49 4.98
C TYR A 97 -1.29 -8.98 4.72
N LEU A 98 -2.02 -8.61 3.66
CA LEU A 98 -2.28 -7.22 3.33
C LEU A 98 -3.00 -6.51 4.48
N ARG A 99 -4.00 -7.11 5.12
CA ARG A 99 -4.77 -6.45 6.20
C ARG A 99 -4.08 -6.43 7.57
N ASP A 100 -3.04 -7.23 7.80
CA ASP A 100 -2.32 -7.23 9.09
C ASP A 100 -1.50 -5.93 9.27
N GLN A 101 -1.95 -5.08 10.19
CA GLN A 101 -1.35 -3.78 10.48
C GLN A 101 0.12 -3.85 10.94
N LYS A 102 0.62 -5.02 11.36
CA LYS A 102 2.05 -5.22 11.70
C LYS A 102 2.96 -5.24 10.47
N GLN A 103 2.41 -5.40 9.27
CA GLN A 103 3.17 -5.54 8.04
C GLN A 103 3.26 -4.20 7.32
N ALA A 104 4.42 -3.54 7.42
CA ALA A 104 4.69 -2.30 6.69
C ALA A 104 4.97 -2.56 5.20
N GLU A 105 5.60 -3.69 4.88
CA GLU A 105 6.02 -4.06 3.52
C GLU A 105 4.92 -4.86 2.81
N VAL A 106 4.17 -4.19 1.94
CA VAL A 106 3.02 -4.75 1.21
C VAL A 106 3.23 -4.81 -0.31
N ALA A 107 4.19 -4.07 -0.86
CA ALA A 107 4.41 -3.98 -2.31
C ALA A 107 4.56 -5.35 -2.99
N MET A 108 5.37 -6.25 -2.42
CA MET A 108 5.54 -7.60 -2.98
C MET A 108 4.27 -8.47 -2.88
N ALA A 109 3.45 -8.27 -1.85
CA ALA A 109 2.18 -8.99 -1.70
C ALA A 109 1.14 -8.49 -2.71
N LEU A 110 1.11 -7.19 -3.02
CA LEU A 110 0.28 -6.63 -4.09
C LEU A 110 0.70 -7.16 -5.46
N ILE A 111 2.01 -7.21 -5.74
CA ILE A 111 2.54 -7.83 -6.97
C ILE A 111 2.13 -9.31 -7.06
N ALA A 112 2.20 -10.06 -5.96
CA ALA A 112 1.76 -11.45 -5.93
C ALA A 112 0.26 -11.58 -6.24
N LEU A 113 -0.57 -10.70 -5.67
CA LEU A 113 -2.01 -10.68 -5.93
C LEU A 113 -2.30 -10.37 -7.40
N GLU A 114 -1.63 -9.38 -7.99
CA GLU A 114 -1.73 -9.02 -9.41
C GLU A 114 -1.36 -10.19 -10.33
N GLN A 115 -0.25 -10.89 -10.05
CA GLN A 115 0.17 -12.05 -10.85
C GLN A 115 -0.80 -13.24 -10.78
N LEU A 116 -1.50 -13.39 -9.65
CA LEU A 116 -2.37 -14.54 -9.41
C LEU A 116 -3.82 -14.29 -9.83
N GLU A 117 -4.33 -13.07 -9.61
CA GLU A 117 -5.75 -12.73 -9.75
C GLU A 117 -6.01 -11.64 -10.79
N GLY A 118 -4.97 -10.96 -11.27
CA GLY A 118 -5.06 -9.90 -12.28
C GLY A 118 -5.45 -8.53 -11.74
N ASP A 119 -5.32 -7.54 -12.62
CA ASP A 119 -5.42 -6.11 -12.32
C ASP A 119 -6.74 -5.73 -11.64
N ASP A 120 -7.89 -6.21 -12.13
CA ASP A 120 -9.20 -5.86 -11.61
C ASP A 120 -9.41 -6.36 -10.16
N ALA A 121 -8.94 -7.56 -9.85
CA ALA A 121 -9.04 -8.11 -8.50
C ALA A 121 -8.11 -7.38 -7.53
N THR A 122 -6.88 -7.07 -7.97
CA THR A 122 -5.91 -6.32 -7.16
C THR A 122 -6.37 -4.89 -6.91
N ARG A 123 -6.89 -4.19 -7.92
CA ARG A 123 -7.42 -2.83 -7.78
C ARG A 123 -8.57 -2.79 -6.78
N LYS A 124 -9.51 -3.74 -6.86
CA LYS A 124 -10.61 -3.86 -5.88
C LYS A 124 -10.11 -4.12 -4.46
N GLU A 125 -9.10 -4.97 -4.29
CA GLU A 125 -8.52 -5.18 -2.95
C GLU A 125 -7.82 -3.92 -2.44
N ILE A 126 -7.15 -3.16 -3.30
CA ILE A 126 -6.54 -1.88 -2.91
C ILE A 126 -7.60 -0.86 -2.48
N ILE A 127 -8.72 -0.77 -3.21
CA ILE A 127 -9.86 0.07 -2.79
C ILE A 127 -10.32 -0.33 -1.38
N VAL A 128 -10.54 -1.64 -1.14
CA VAL A 128 -10.91 -2.15 0.19
C VAL A 128 -9.86 -1.78 1.24
N LEU A 129 -8.57 -1.92 0.95
CA LEU A 129 -7.50 -1.56 1.88
C LEU A 129 -7.48 -0.06 2.18
N LEU A 130 -7.71 0.79 1.17
CA LEU A 130 -7.76 2.24 1.35
C LEU A 130 -9.00 2.67 2.14
N GLU A 131 -10.15 2.00 1.95
CA GLU A 131 -11.38 2.26 2.71
C GLU A 131 -11.30 1.76 4.16
N GLU A 132 -10.64 0.62 4.39
CA GLU A 132 -10.37 0.09 5.73
C GLU A 132 -9.29 0.89 6.46
N GLY A 133 -8.33 1.46 5.72
CA GLY A 133 -7.27 2.31 6.24
C GLY A 133 -7.77 3.74 6.43
N ASP A 134 -7.71 4.26 7.66
CA ASP A 134 -8.00 5.68 7.89
C ASP A 134 -6.73 6.54 7.66
N PRO A 135 -6.83 7.74 7.06
CA PRO A 135 -5.70 8.67 6.91
C PRO A 135 -5.04 9.05 8.25
N GLY A 136 -5.78 9.00 9.36
CA GLY A 136 -5.28 9.15 10.73
C GLY A 136 -4.93 7.84 11.45
N ASP A 137 -5.09 6.68 10.80
CA ASP A 137 -4.79 5.36 11.40
C ASP A 137 -3.29 5.16 11.67
N ALA A 138 -3.00 4.19 12.54
CA ALA A 138 -1.67 3.73 12.92
C ALA A 138 -0.86 3.09 11.77
N TRP A 139 -1.36 3.10 10.54
CA TRP A 139 -0.58 2.65 9.38
C TRP A 139 0.61 3.59 9.16
N SER A 140 1.77 3.00 8.87
CA SER A 140 2.93 3.80 8.51
C SER A 140 2.71 4.51 7.17
N ALA A 141 3.29 5.70 7.02
CA ALA A 141 3.29 6.42 5.75
C ALA A 141 3.88 5.56 4.61
N GLU A 142 4.94 4.81 4.88
CA GLU A 142 5.56 3.88 3.92
C GLU A 142 4.54 2.88 3.37
N ARG A 143 3.73 2.26 4.24
CA ARG A 143 2.72 1.30 3.81
C ARG A 143 1.65 1.96 2.93
N LYS A 144 1.14 3.12 3.33
CA LYS A 144 0.16 3.89 2.55
C LYS A 144 0.73 4.25 1.17
N LEU A 145 1.98 4.72 1.12
CA LEU A 145 2.68 5.02 -0.12
C LEU A 145 2.82 3.78 -0.99
N GLN A 146 3.17 2.62 -0.45
CA GLN A 146 3.25 1.38 -1.23
C GLN A 146 1.91 0.99 -1.86
N ILE A 147 0.80 1.15 -1.13
CA ILE A 147 -0.55 0.88 -1.63
C ILE A 147 -0.92 1.87 -2.74
N ILE A 148 -0.76 3.17 -2.49
CA ILE A 148 -1.11 4.23 -3.45
C ILE A 148 -0.21 4.17 -4.69
N ASN A 149 1.09 3.91 -4.53
CA ASN A 149 2.01 3.75 -5.67
C ASN A 149 1.64 2.55 -6.55
N HIS A 150 1.14 1.47 -5.96
CA HIS A 150 0.73 0.30 -6.75
C HIS A 150 -0.46 0.62 -7.68
N LEU A 151 -1.26 1.63 -7.37
CA LEU A 151 -2.32 2.10 -8.25
C LEU A 151 -1.81 2.76 -9.54
N ASP A 152 -0.50 3.03 -9.69
CA ASP A 152 0.05 3.49 -10.97
C ASP A 152 -0.13 2.50 -12.11
N ASN A 153 -0.30 1.22 -11.78
CA ASN A 153 -0.55 0.15 -12.75
C ASN A 153 -1.96 0.24 -13.34
N PHE A 154 -2.87 1.02 -12.73
CA PHE A 154 -4.27 1.13 -13.11
C PHE A 154 -4.60 2.54 -13.63
N ASN A 155 -5.63 2.64 -14.46
CA ASN A 155 -6.08 3.91 -15.06
C ASN A 155 -7.57 4.18 -14.83
N GLU A 156 -8.26 3.29 -14.13
CA GLU A 156 -9.68 3.37 -13.85
C GLU A 156 -9.96 4.41 -12.75
N SER A 157 -11.06 5.15 -12.91
CA SER A 157 -11.49 6.20 -11.97
C SER A 157 -12.23 5.67 -10.73
N ASP A 158 -12.45 4.35 -10.64
CA ASP A 158 -13.15 3.72 -9.52
C ASP A 158 -12.38 3.80 -8.19
N VAL A 159 -11.10 4.17 -8.22
CA VAL A 159 -10.24 4.38 -7.04
C VAL A 159 -10.35 5.79 -6.46
N VAL A 160 -10.96 6.75 -7.17
CA VAL A 160 -10.94 8.18 -6.79
C VAL A 160 -11.58 8.40 -5.42
N ASP A 161 -12.74 7.82 -5.18
CA ASP A 161 -13.48 8.02 -3.93
C ASP A 161 -12.71 7.44 -2.72
N ALA A 162 -11.96 6.35 -2.92
CA ALA A 162 -11.11 5.75 -1.89
C ALA A 162 -9.82 6.56 -1.62
N LEU A 163 -9.37 7.37 -2.59
CA LEU A 163 -8.18 8.21 -2.46
C LEU A 163 -8.45 9.56 -1.81
N ILE A 164 -9.64 10.14 -2.02
CA ILE A 164 -10.00 11.48 -1.50
C ILE A 164 -9.69 11.64 0.00
N PRO A 165 -10.00 10.68 0.89
CA PRO A 165 -9.67 10.80 2.31
C PRO A 165 -8.16 11.01 2.58
N TYR A 166 -7.27 10.45 1.77
CA TYR A 166 -5.82 10.54 1.94
C TYR A 166 -5.26 11.92 1.58
N LEU A 167 -6.08 12.84 1.08
CA LEU A 167 -5.71 14.24 0.89
C LEU A 167 -5.48 14.99 2.22
N THR A 168 -5.98 14.45 3.33
CA THR A 168 -5.78 15.00 4.68
C THR A 168 -4.94 14.08 5.58
N ASP A 169 -4.07 13.26 4.97
CA ASP A 169 -3.16 12.37 5.72
C ASP A 169 -2.19 13.16 6.60
N LEU A 170 -1.74 12.58 7.71
CA LEU A 170 -0.77 13.21 8.62
C LEU A 170 0.63 13.36 7.99
N ASN A 171 0.93 12.58 6.95
CA ASN A 171 2.19 12.63 6.24
C ASN A 171 2.00 13.29 4.88
N ASP A 172 2.60 14.46 4.65
CA ASP A 172 2.36 15.15 3.39
C ASP A 172 2.98 14.45 2.16
N ASP A 173 3.91 13.48 2.29
CA ASP A 173 4.33 12.67 1.12
C ASP A 173 3.19 11.77 0.63
N VAL A 174 2.36 11.26 1.56
CA VAL A 174 1.11 10.55 1.22
C VAL A 174 0.14 11.50 0.52
N ILE A 175 -0.02 12.73 1.03
CA ILE A 175 -0.89 13.74 0.39
C ILE A 175 -0.39 14.07 -1.02
N PHE A 176 0.90 14.37 -1.19
CA PHE A 176 1.51 14.66 -2.51
C PHE A 176 1.21 13.55 -3.49
N ARG A 177 1.47 12.31 -3.08
CA ARG A 177 1.27 11.16 -3.95
C ARG A 177 -0.20 10.96 -4.30
N THR A 178 -1.10 11.21 -3.35
CA THR A 178 -2.55 11.16 -3.55
C THR A 178 -2.99 12.21 -4.56
N ILE A 179 -2.52 13.46 -4.46
CA ILE A 179 -2.79 14.52 -5.44
C ILE A 179 -2.33 14.10 -6.84
N ASP A 180 -1.11 13.58 -6.96
CA ASP A 180 -0.55 13.15 -8.26
C ASP A 180 -1.38 12.01 -8.87
N LEU A 181 -1.86 11.06 -8.05
CA LEU A 181 -2.68 9.97 -8.54
C LEU A 181 -4.08 10.45 -8.94
N LEU A 182 -4.73 11.26 -8.11
CA LEU A 182 -6.03 11.86 -8.40
C LEU A 182 -5.99 12.67 -9.69
N GLU A 183 -4.92 13.44 -9.94
CA GLU A 183 -4.73 14.16 -11.19
C GLU A 183 -4.70 13.24 -12.42
N LYS A 184 -4.13 12.03 -12.27
CA LYS A 184 -4.00 11.04 -13.33
C LYS A 184 -5.30 10.29 -13.62
N VAL A 185 -6.02 9.85 -12.58
CA VAL A 185 -7.17 8.92 -12.71
C VAL A 185 -8.53 9.58 -12.51
N GLY A 186 -8.56 10.77 -11.89
CA GLY A 186 -9.79 11.49 -11.58
C GLY A 186 -10.27 12.39 -12.70
N GLU A 187 -11.59 12.49 -12.82
CA GLU A 187 -12.20 13.55 -13.62
C GLU A 187 -12.11 14.88 -12.86
N ASP A 188 -11.78 15.96 -13.59
CA ASP A 188 -11.57 17.28 -13.00
C ASP A 188 -12.75 17.72 -12.11
N GLU A 189 -14.01 17.47 -12.52
CA GLU A 189 -15.19 17.84 -11.73
C GLU A 189 -15.32 17.04 -10.42
N GLN A 190 -14.82 15.80 -10.39
CA GLN A 190 -14.90 14.93 -9.21
C GLN A 190 -13.86 15.34 -8.16
N ILE A 191 -12.64 15.66 -8.58
CA ILE A 191 -11.52 15.89 -7.65
C ILE A 191 -11.35 17.36 -7.26
N ARG A 192 -11.87 18.31 -8.07
CA ARG A 192 -11.64 19.74 -7.87
C ARG A 192 -12.07 20.23 -6.48
N GLU A 193 -13.27 19.87 -6.06
CA GLU A 193 -13.81 20.33 -4.78
C GLU A 193 -13.00 19.81 -3.59
N ALA A 194 -12.61 18.52 -3.63
CA ALA A 194 -11.75 17.93 -2.61
C ALA A 194 -10.38 18.61 -2.54
N ILE A 195 -9.78 18.93 -3.68
CA ILE A 195 -8.51 19.68 -3.76
C ILE A 195 -8.65 21.10 -3.22
N PHE A 196 -9.78 21.77 -3.49
CA PHE A 196 -10.06 23.09 -2.94
C PHE A 196 -10.28 23.05 -1.42
N ASP A 197 -10.96 22.03 -0.90
CA ASP A 197 -11.13 21.83 0.54
C ASP A 197 -9.78 21.80 1.27
N VAL A 198 -8.80 21.06 0.74
CA VAL A 198 -7.43 21.01 1.28
C VAL A 198 -6.77 22.40 1.22
N ALA A 199 -6.86 23.12 0.11
CA ALA A 199 -6.25 24.45 -0.03
C ALA A 199 -6.86 25.52 0.91
N LYS A 200 -8.12 25.33 1.34
CA LYS A 200 -8.82 26.23 2.27
C LYS A 200 -8.50 25.93 3.73
N ASP A 201 -7.95 24.75 4.03
CA ASP A 201 -7.58 24.38 5.39
C ASP A 201 -6.32 25.13 5.86
N PRO A 202 -6.40 25.99 6.90
CA PRO A 202 -5.25 26.73 7.41
C PRO A 202 -4.15 25.85 8.02
N ASP A 203 -4.47 24.60 8.39
CA ASP A 203 -3.49 23.66 8.95
C ASP A 203 -2.71 22.91 7.86
N THR A 204 -3.09 23.05 6.59
CA THR A 204 -2.38 22.45 5.45
C THR A 204 -1.01 23.08 5.26
N SER A 205 0.01 22.25 5.08
CA SER A 205 1.38 22.72 4.91
C SER A 205 1.55 23.55 3.63
N THR A 206 2.44 24.55 3.69
CA THR A 206 2.69 25.46 2.56
C THR A 206 3.17 24.73 1.29
N ARG A 207 3.87 23.59 1.43
CA ARG A 207 4.32 22.78 0.30
C ARG A 207 3.15 22.10 -0.42
N ILE A 208 2.16 21.62 0.32
CA ILE A 208 0.95 21.01 -0.24
C ILE A 208 0.10 22.06 -0.95
N ILE A 209 -0.11 23.21 -0.31
CA ILE A 209 -0.83 24.32 -0.93
C ILE A 209 -0.13 24.74 -2.23
N ALA A 210 1.20 24.89 -2.24
CA ALA A 210 1.93 25.22 -3.46
C ALA A 210 1.71 24.20 -4.60
N ARG A 211 1.72 22.90 -4.30
CA ARG A 211 1.44 21.83 -5.27
C ARG A 211 0.02 21.89 -5.81
N ILE A 212 -0.96 22.12 -4.94
CA ILE A 212 -2.37 22.31 -5.32
C ILE A 212 -2.50 23.53 -6.23
N LEU A 213 -1.89 24.66 -5.87
CA LEU A 213 -1.96 25.87 -6.70
C LEU A 213 -1.31 25.68 -8.08
N ASP A 214 -0.22 24.90 -8.16
CA ASP A 214 0.37 24.51 -9.44
C ASP A 214 -0.58 23.63 -10.26
N LEU A 215 -1.23 22.62 -9.65
CA LEU A 215 -2.26 21.79 -10.30
C LEU A 215 -3.41 22.63 -10.86
N VAL A 216 -4.00 23.48 -10.01
CA VAL A 216 -5.13 24.34 -10.36
C VAL A 216 -4.76 25.29 -11.51
N ARG A 217 -3.53 25.81 -11.51
CA ARG A 217 -3.00 26.64 -12.60
C ARG A 217 -2.84 25.87 -13.90
N GLU A 218 -2.30 24.66 -13.84
CA GLU A 218 -2.04 23.80 -15.01
C GLU A 218 -3.34 23.34 -15.66
N LYS A 219 -4.30 22.88 -14.84
CA LYS A 219 -5.64 22.49 -15.27
C LYS A 219 -6.56 23.66 -15.60
N LYS A 220 -6.18 24.89 -15.20
CA LYS A 220 -6.94 26.13 -15.37
C LYS A 220 -8.35 26.05 -14.78
N TRP A 221 -8.47 25.43 -13.61
CA TRP A 221 -9.76 25.30 -12.95
C TRP A 221 -10.32 26.66 -12.53
N TYR A 222 -11.63 26.80 -12.67
CA TYR A 222 -12.35 27.96 -12.18
C TYR A 222 -12.49 27.88 -10.66
N ILE A 223 -12.00 28.91 -9.97
CA ILE A 223 -11.91 28.92 -8.49
C ILE A 223 -13.16 29.52 -7.84
N GLY A 224 -13.93 30.32 -8.59
CA GLY A 224 -15.23 30.85 -8.14
C GLY A 224 -15.21 31.41 -6.72
N ASP A 225 -16.13 30.90 -5.91
CA ASP A 225 -16.36 31.36 -4.53
C ASP A 225 -15.28 30.88 -3.54
N HIS A 226 -14.38 29.98 -3.94
CA HIS A 226 -13.28 29.53 -3.10
C HIS A 226 -12.12 30.52 -3.02
N ARG A 227 -12.14 31.57 -3.86
CA ARG A 227 -11.00 32.49 -4.02
C ARG A 227 -10.53 33.07 -2.69
N GLU A 228 -11.43 33.66 -1.91
CA GLU A 228 -11.06 34.37 -0.67
C GLU A 228 -10.39 33.43 0.33
N ALA A 229 -10.95 32.24 0.51
CA ALA A 229 -10.42 31.23 1.42
C ALA A 229 -9.06 30.66 0.95
N ILE A 230 -8.88 30.42 -0.35
CA ILE A 230 -7.60 29.97 -0.90
C ILE A 230 -6.54 31.09 -0.86
N GLU A 231 -6.94 32.34 -1.08
CA GLU A 231 -6.04 33.50 -1.02
C GLU A 231 -5.47 33.69 0.40
N ALA A 232 -6.26 33.39 1.43
CA ALA A 232 -5.84 33.49 2.84
C ALA A 232 -4.70 32.53 3.21
N ASN A 233 -4.62 31.36 2.58
CA ASN A 233 -3.59 30.36 2.86
C ASN A 233 -2.48 30.31 1.80
N MET A 234 -2.51 31.21 0.82
CA MET A 234 -1.63 31.19 -0.34
C MET A 234 -0.15 31.45 0.06
N PRO A 235 0.80 30.56 -0.30
CA PRO A 235 2.21 30.78 -0.03
C PRO A 235 2.79 31.99 -0.75
N GLU A 236 3.89 32.54 -0.22
CA GLU A 236 4.61 33.62 -0.88
C GLU A 236 4.99 33.25 -2.32
N GLY A 237 4.86 34.23 -3.23
CA GLY A 237 5.16 34.05 -4.65
C GLY A 237 3.94 33.66 -5.49
N TYR A 238 2.86 33.16 -4.91
CA TYR A 238 1.59 32.95 -5.61
C TYR A 238 0.68 34.18 -5.48
N PHE A 239 -0.16 34.43 -6.49
CA PHE A 239 -1.18 35.48 -6.46
C PHE A 239 -2.28 35.24 -7.50
N PHE A 240 -3.43 35.86 -7.31
CA PHE A 240 -4.50 35.92 -8.32
C PHE A 240 -4.32 37.09 -9.28
N ASP A 241 -4.45 36.83 -10.59
CA ASP A 241 -4.52 37.89 -11.60
C ASP A 241 -5.91 38.56 -11.65
N LYS A 242 -6.05 39.60 -12.49
CA LYS A 242 -7.32 40.34 -12.68
C LYS A 242 -8.46 39.49 -13.24
N ARG A 243 -8.17 38.29 -13.75
CA ARG A 243 -9.12 37.34 -14.33
C ARG A 243 -9.34 36.13 -13.40
N ASN A 244 -8.96 36.23 -12.12
CA ASN A 244 -9.07 35.18 -11.11
C ASN A 244 -8.23 33.92 -11.41
N ASN A 245 -7.19 34.00 -12.23
CA ASN A 245 -6.27 32.87 -12.43
C ASN A 245 -5.10 32.95 -11.45
N ILE A 246 -4.64 31.79 -10.98
CA ILE A 246 -3.42 31.68 -10.19
C ILE A 246 -2.18 31.97 -11.06
N LYS A 247 -1.27 32.77 -10.53
CA LYS A 247 0.07 33.06 -11.08
C LYS A 247 1.14 32.81 -10.02
N LYS A 248 2.35 32.55 -10.50
CA LYS A 248 3.57 32.43 -9.69
C LYS A 248 4.56 33.50 -10.17
N ARG A 249 5.13 34.26 -9.24
CA ARG A 249 6.09 35.34 -9.51
C ARG A 249 7.41 34.80 -10.05
#